data_AF-A0A7J7PXV0-F1
#
_entry.id   AF-A0A7J7PXV0-F1
#
_cell.length_a   1.000
_cell.length_b   1.000
_cell.length_c   1.000
_cell.angle_alpha   90.00
_cell.angle_beta   90.00
_cell.angle_gamma   90.00
#
_symmetry.space_group_name_H-M   'P 1'
#
loop_
_entity.id
_entity.type
_entity.pdbx_description
1 polymer ?
#
loop_
_entity_poly.entity_id
_entity_poly.type
_entity_poly.pdbx_seq_one_letter_code
_entity_poly.pdbx_strand_id
1 'polypeptide(L)'
;MISQFFILSPRGDVIIRRDYLGNVPKTSTETFFRTSKFYKAGDEAPPIFLVDGVSYLSVKDGGVHLVATTRDNVSPSFVLEFLKRISVIIKDYCGSISEEAIRKNFPLIYELLDEVVDYGLPQNTSTEALKTFVLNEPTVVAPPASLRPLFGLSKGPTGVFKSVLDTNRTDGRRRDEIYVDVVERLAVTFNAAGHAISSQIDGSIQVKSYLAGNPPIKIKLNDDLLITRRDGSGYSGAAGYGGGGGFSAGDYASDSSLVILDDVNFHEVANLEAFDSERCISLVPPDGEFALANYRTSHALRLPFRLSVTTEGDPASDHKALVRLRLWCDVPADKAASGLEVELPLPGHVARVHCEVEPPGSAALAGWEFSDKTHVLRWRFKKVSGGMDLSMRARLTLTKPFGASLRTEVGPANLKFTIPMFSASRISLKYLQIQRKDRNYNPQRWVRYVTSSNSYTFRT
;
A
#
# COMPACT_ATOMS: atom_id res chain seq x y z
N MET A 1 8.51 25.59 -15.66
CA MET A 1 7.41 24.91 -16.38
C MET A 1 7.90 23.55 -16.90
N ILE A 2 7.00 22.64 -17.25
CA ILE A 2 7.36 21.36 -17.87
C ILE A 2 7.65 21.62 -19.35
N SER A 3 8.85 21.28 -19.82
CA SER A 3 9.25 21.47 -21.21
C SER A 3 8.64 20.43 -22.14
N GLN A 4 8.73 19.16 -21.74
CA GLN A 4 8.32 18.02 -22.56
C GLN A 4 7.92 16.87 -21.64
N PHE A 5 6.87 16.15 -22.04
CA PHE A 5 6.42 14.90 -21.44
C PHE A 5 6.59 13.75 -22.44
N PHE A 6 7.05 12.60 -21.97
CA PHE A 6 7.11 11.40 -22.81
C PHE A 6 6.94 10.12 -21.99
N ILE A 7 6.49 9.06 -22.66
CA ILE A 7 6.36 7.72 -22.11
C ILE A 7 7.27 6.77 -22.89
N LEU A 8 8.15 6.05 -22.19
CA LEU A 8 9.03 5.05 -22.79
C LEU A 8 8.61 3.62 -22.41
N SER A 9 8.83 2.69 -23.36
CA SER A 9 8.79 1.25 -23.10
C SER A 9 9.91 0.84 -22.13
N PRO A 10 9.84 -0.36 -21.50
CA PRO A 10 10.97 -0.90 -20.73
C PRO A 10 12.27 -1.03 -21.55
N ARG A 11 12.17 -1.04 -22.89
CA ARG A 11 13.30 -1.18 -23.82
C ARG A 11 13.85 0.17 -24.28
N GLY A 12 13.19 1.28 -23.95
CA GLY A 12 13.58 2.63 -24.32
C GLY A 12 12.87 3.18 -25.56
N ASP A 13 11.90 2.46 -26.12
CA ASP A 13 11.13 2.93 -27.27
C ASP A 13 10.21 4.07 -26.85
N VAL A 14 10.17 5.14 -27.64
CA VAL A 14 9.26 6.27 -27.40
C VAL A 14 7.84 5.85 -27.81
N ILE A 15 6.94 5.79 -26.85
CA ILE A 15 5.53 5.44 -27.07
C ILE A 15 4.69 6.71 -27.23
N ILE A 16 4.85 7.66 -26.31
CA ILE A 16 4.21 9.00 -26.34
C ILE A 16 5.31 10.05 -26.25
N ARG A 17 5.15 11.15 -26.98
CA ARG A 17 6.00 12.33 -26.84
C ARG A 17 5.16 13.59 -27.10
N ARG A 18 5.11 14.47 -26.11
CA ARG A 18 4.50 15.80 -26.21
C ARG A 18 5.51 16.85 -25.78
N ASP A 19 5.87 17.72 -26.71
CA ASP A 19 6.80 18.84 -26.48
C ASP A 19 5.99 20.13 -26.37
N TYR A 20 6.00 20.76 -25.20
CA TYR A 20 5.19 21.94 -24.92
C TYR A 20 5.95 23.24 -25.21
N LEU A 21 7.27 23.26 -24.98
CA LEU A 21 8.09 24.48 -25.06
C LEU A 21 9.11 24.45 -26.20
N GLY A 22 9.45 23.27 -26.75
CA GLY A 22 10.45 23.14 -27.81
C GLY A 22 11.88 23.51 -27.38
N ASN A 23 12.14 23.65 -26.08
CA ASN A 23 13.40 24.15 -25.54
C ASN A 23 14.35 23.04 -25.04
N VAL A 24 14.00 21.76 -25.24
CA VAL A 24 14.84 20.60 -24.90
C VAL A 24 15.41 19.92 -26.16
N PRO A 25 16.61 19.31 -26.10
CA PRO A 25 17.19 18.63 -27.24
C PRO A 25 16.30 17.50 -27.77
N LYS A 26 16.31 17.26 -29.09
CA LYS A 26 15.50 16.19 -29.69
C LYS A 26 15.89 14.78 -29.21
N THR A 27 17.14 14.62 -28.77
CA THR A 27 17.77 13.41 -28.22
C THR A 27 17.53 13.21 -26.71
N SER A 28 16.71 14.05 -26.07
CA SER A 28 16.42 13.98 -24.64
C SER A 28 15.84 12.62 -24.20
N THR A 29 14.97 12.01 -25.00
CA THR A 29 14.40 10.68 -24.71
C THR A 29 15.48 9.58 -24.64
N GLU A 30 16.43 9.60 -25.58
CA GLU A 30 17.56 8.67 -25.62
C GLU A 30 18.52 8.92 -24.46
N THR A 31 18.78 10.20 -24.18
CA THR A 31 19.64 10.63 -23.06
C THR A 31 19.09 10.14 -21.73
N PHE A 32 17.78 10.31 -21.51
CA PHE A 32 17.10 9.77 -20.33
C PHE A 32 17.29 8.25 -20.22
N PHE A 33 16.97 7.50 -21.27
CA PHE A 33 17.02 6.04 -21.23
C PHE A 33 18.42 5.52 -20.97
N ARG A 34 19.44 6.07 -21.65
CA ARG A 34 20.83 5.69 -21.47
C ARG A 34 21.30 5.98 -20.04
N THR A 35 21.04 7.19 -19.55
CA THR A 35 21.44 7.58 -18.19
C THR A 35 20.72 6.76 -17.13
N SER A 36 19.43 6.47 -17.32
CA SER A 36 18.65 5.67 -16.38
C SER A 36 19.08 4.20 -16.35
N LYS A 37 19.38 3.62 -17.50
CA LYS A 37 19.74 2.19 -17.64
C LYS A 37 21.18 1.89 -17.21
N PHE A 38 22.10 2.82 -17.47
CA PHE A 38 23.51 2.67 -17.17
C PHE A 38 23.95 3.59 -16.03
N TYR A 39 23.02 3.95 -15.14
CA TYR A 39 23.35 4.71 -13.94
C TYR A 39 24.33 3.89 -13.09
N LYS A 40 25.47 4.50 -12.75
CA LYS A 40 26.54 3.96 -11.89
C LYS A 40 26.57 2.42 -11.83
N ALA A 41 27.12 1.80 -12.88
CA ALA A 41 27.44 0.37 -12.99
C ALA A 41 26.70 -0.58 -12.01
N GLY A 42 25.37 -0.68 -12.10
CA GLY A 42 24.55 -1.63 -11.33
C GLY A 42 23.53 -1.00 -10.37
N ASP A 43 23.64 0.30 -10.09
CA ASP A 43 22.66 1.01 -9.26
C ASP A 43 21.43 1.44 -10.05
N GLU A 44 20.26 1.49 -9.39
CA GLU A 44 19.08 2.12 -9.97
C GLU A 44 19.25 3.64 -10.05
N ALA A 45 18.87 4.23 -11.18
CA ALA A 45 18.89 5.67 -11.34
C ALA A 45 17.94 6.35 -10.35
N PRO A 46 18.33 7.50 -9.77
CA PRO A 46 17.41 8.28 -8.96
C PRO A 46 16.22 8.74 -9.81
N PRO A 47 15.04 8.97 -9.21
CA PRO A 47 13.85 9.41 -9.93
C PRO A 47 14.03 10.79 -10.59
N ILE A 48 15.05 11.55 -10.15
CA ILE A 48 15.41 12.87 -10.67
C ILE A 48 16.91 12.91 -10.93
N PHE A 49 17.30 13.38 -12.10
CA PHE A 49 18.70 13.68 -12.41
C PHE A 49 18.84 14.80 -13.45
N LEU A 50 19.98 15.46 -13.45
CA LEU A 50 20.32 16.58 -14.35
C LEU A 50 21.37 16.13 -15.37
N VAL A 51 21.10 16.33 -16.65
CA VAL A 51 22.08 16.10 -17.74
C VAL A 51 22.02 17.28 -18.70
N ASP A 52 23.18 17.90 -18.97
CA ASP A 52 23.33 18.99 -19.93
C ASP A 52 22.32 20.14 -19.76
N GLY A 53 22.07 20.53 -18.50
CA GLY A 53 21.13 21.60 -18.16
C GLY A 53 19.65 21.23 -18.31
N VAL A 54 19.33 19.96 -18.53
CA VAL A 54 17.95 19.43 -18.56
C VAL A 54 17.73 18.52 -17.36
N SER A 55 16.76 18.89 -16.52
CA SER A 55 16.30 18.04 -15.43
C SER A 55 15.33 17.01 -15.98
N TYR A 56 15.57 15.73 -15.64
CA TYR A 56 14.72 14.60 -15.96
C TYR A 56 14.07 14.11 -14.68
N LEU A 57 12.74 14.05 -14.67
CA LEU A 57 11.94 13.60 -13.53
C LEU A 57 11.07 12.45 -14.02
N SER A 58 11.11 11.31 -13.34
CA SER A 58 10.49 10.09 -13.83
C SER A 58 9.77 9.28 -12.76
N VAL A 59 8.69 8.63 -13.19
CA VAL A 59 7.92 7.64 -12.43
C VAL A 59 7.77 6.39 -13.28
N LYS A 60 7.94 5.22 -12.66
CA LYS A 60 7.70 3.92 -13.32
C LYS A 60 6.35 3.36 -12.87
N ASP A 61 5.48 3.05 -13.82
CA ASP A 61 4.17 2.45 -13.54
C ASP A 61 3.75 1.53 -14.70
N GLY A 62 3.17 0.37 -14.40
CA GLY A 62 2.76 -0.62 -15.43
C GLY A 62 3.88 -1.09 -16.36
N GLY A 63 5.13 -1.02 -15.90
CA GLY A 63 6.32 -1.38 -16.68
C GLY A 63 6.85 -0.27 -17.60
N VAL A 64 6.14 0.83 -17.78
CA VAL A 64 6.59 1.98 -18.59
C VAL A 64 7.21 3.08 -17.75
N HIS A 65 8.03 3.93 -18.36
CA HIS A 65 8.60 5.13 -17.74
C HIS A 65 7.82 6.36 -18.19
N LEU A 66 7.18 7.08 -17.26
CA LEU A 66 6.60 8.39 -17.49
C LEU A 66 7.63 9.43 -17.09
N VAL A 67 7.97 10.34 -18.01
CA VAL A 67 9.06 11.28 -17.82
C VAL A 67 8.62 12.68 -18.19
N ALA A 68 8.93 13.63 -17.32
CA ALA A 68 8.88 15.04 -17.61
C ALA A 68 10.30 15.60 -17.64
N THR A 69 10.55 16.51 -18.58
CA THR A 69 11.80 17.26 -18.64
C THR A 69 11.54 18.75 -18.47
N THR A 70 12.54 19.44 -17.94
CA THR A 70 12.48 20.89 -17.74
C THR A 70 13.88 21.48 -17.69
N ARG A 71 14.02 22.71 -18.17
CA ARG A 71 15.21 23.55 -17.97
C ARG A 71 15.03 24.57 -16.85
N ASP A 72 13.81 24.67 -16.33
CA ASP A 72 13.48 25.62 -15.28
C ASP A 72 13.69 24.99 -13.90
N ASN A 73 13.87 25.84 -12.90
CA ASN A 73 13.91 25.43 -11.51
C ASN A 73 12.48 25.24 -10.96
N VAL A 74 11.86 24.10 -11.30
CA VAL A 74 10.54 23.70 -10.76
C VAL A 74 10.69 22.80 -9.54
N SER A 75 9.71 22.84 -8.64
CA SER A 75 9.65 21.90 -7.51
C SER A 75 9.61 20.46 -8.02
N PRO A 76 10.59 19.60 -7.68
CA PRO A 76 10.58 18.22 -8.15
C PRO A 76 9.38 17.42 -7.63
N SER A 77 8.95 17.70 -6.40
CA SER A 77 7.77 17.07 -5.80
C SER A 77 6.50 17.35 -6.60
N PHE A 78 6.34 18.59 -7.09
CA PHE A 78 5.19 18.96 -7.93
C PHE A 78 5.15 18.14 -9.23
N VAL A 79 6.29 18.01 -9.91
CA VAL A 79 6.37 17.27 -11.18
C VAL A 79 6.19 15.77 -10.96
N LEU A 80 6.77 15.20 -9.91
CA LEU A 80 6.61 13.78 -9.60
C LEU A 80 5.15 13.43 -9.24
N GLU A 81 4.49 14.26 -8.44
CA GLU A 81 3.06 14.11 -8.13
C GLU A 81 2.21 14.22 -9.40
N PHE A 82 2.52 15.21 -10.25
CA PHE A 82 1.84 15.39 -11.54
C PHE A 82 2.01 14.18 -12.48
N LEU A 83 3.22 13.62 -12.59
CA LEU A 83 3.47 12.39 -13.36
C LEU A 83 2.68 11.20 -12.78
N LYS A 84 2.60 11.08 -11.45
CA LYS A 84 1.79 10.05 -10.81
C LYS A 84 0.30 10.26 -11.11
N ARG A 85 -0.17 11.50 -11.10
CA ARG A 85 -1.55 11.86 -11.43
C ARG A 85 -1.90 11.54 -12.89
N ILE A 86 -1.03 11.84 -13.85
CA ILE A 86 -1.19 11.41 -15.25
C ILE A 86 -1.33 9.89 -15.33
N SER A 87 -0.48 9.15 -14.59
CA SER A 87 -0.58 7.68 -14.58
C SER A 87 -1.94 7.18 -14.08
N VAL A 88 -2.51 7.84 -13.07
CA VAL A 88 -3.86 7.55 -12.56
C VAL A 88 -4.92 7.90 -13.61
N ILE A 89 -4.88 9.08 -14.22
CA ILE A 89 -5.82 9.49 -15.29
C ILE A 89 -5.81 8.47 -16.45
N ILE A 90 -4.62 8.04 -16.90
CA ILE A 90 -4.50 7.01 -17.95
C ILE A 90 -5.15 5.69 -17.50
N LYS A 91 -4.96 5.26 -16.25
CA LYS A 91 -5.62 4.05 -15.72
C LYS A 91 -7.13 4.20 -15.63
N ASP A 92 -7.60 5.37 -15.20
CA ASP A 92 -9.02 5.67 -15.06
C ASP A 92 -9.74 5.66 -16.41
N TYR A 93 -9.10 6.16 -17.47
CA TYR A 93 -9.66 6.18 -18.81
C TYR A 93 -9.44 4.86 -19.57
N CYS A 94 -8.21 4.34 -19.60
CA CYS A 94 -7.82 3.17 -20.40
C CYS A 94 -7.98 1.83 -19.67
N GLY A 95 -8.31 1.85 -18.37
CA GLY A 95 -8.47 0.67 -17.50
C GLY A 95 -7.14 0.12 -16.95
N SER A 96 -6.02 0.35 -17.62
CA SER A 96 -4.69 -0.02 -17.14
C SER A 96 -3.63 0.87 -17.76
N ILE A 97 -2.43 0.89 -17.16
CA ILE A 97 -1.25 1.47 -17.79
C ILE A 97 -0.32 0.32 -18.16
N SER A 98 -0.06 0.16 -19.45
CA SER A 98 0.90 -0.80 -20.01
C SER A 98 1.26 -0.31 -21.40
N GLU A 99 2.35 -0.82 -21.96
CA GLU A 99 2.72 -0.49 -23.35
C GLU A 99 1.58 -0.81 -24.33
N GLU A 100 0.91 -1.96 -24.17
CA GLU A 100 -0.22 -2.35 -25.02
C GLU A 100 -1.42 -1.41 -24.86
N ALA A 101 -1.79 -1.07 -23.61
CA ALA A 101 -2.91 -0.18 -23.33
C ALA A 101 -2.68 1.22 -23.88
N ILE A 102 -1.47 1.75 -23.75
CA ILE A 102 -1.11 3.08 -24.27
C ILE A 102 -1.17 3.08 -25.80
N ARG A 103 -0.59 2.05 -26.46
CA ARG A 103 -0.58 1.95 -27.93
C ARG A 103 -1.98 1.84 -28.53
N LYS A 104 -2.91 1.15 -27.86
CA LYS A 104 -4.31 1.03 -28.30
C LYS A 104 -5.14 2.30 -28.07
N ASN A 105 -4.67 3.22 -27.21
CA ASN A 105 -5.39 4.42 -26.82
C ASN A 105 -4.61 5.71 -27.16
N PHE A 106 -3.81 5.70 -28.23
CA PHE A 106 -2.99 6.86 -28.59
C PHE A 106 -3.77 8.17 -28.73
N PRO A 107 -4.87 8.25 -29.51
CA PRO A 107 -5.60 9.50 -29.67
C PRO A 107 -6.13 10.04 -28.34
N LEU A 108 -6.72 9.16 -27.54
CA LEU A 108 -7.23 9.47 -26.21
C LEU A 108 -6.15 10.01 -25.26
N ILE A 109 -4.96 9.40 -25.26
CA ILE A 109 -3.87 9.88 -24.38
C ILE A 109 -3.35 11.24 -24.83
N TYR A 110 -3.25 11.51 -26.14
CA TYR A 110 -2.87 12.85 -26.60
C TYR A 110 -3.92 13.91 -26.25
N GLU A 111 -5.21 13.58 -26.40
CA GLU A 111 -6.31 14.44 -25.98
C GLU A 111 -6.26 14.73 -24.47
N LEU A 112 -6.06 13.71 -23.64
CA LEU A 112 -5.88 13.88 -22.20
C LEU A 112 -4.68 14.77 -21.87
N LEU A 113 -3.56 14.62 -22.58
CA LEU A 113 -2.37 15.44 -22.35
C LEU A 113 -2.60 16.92 -22.70
N ASP A 114 -3.36 17.18 -23.76
CA ASP A 114 -3.69 18.54 -24.19
C ASP A 114 -4.67 19.23 -23.23
N GLU A 115 -5.57 18.48 -22.59
CA GLU A 115 -6.47 19.03 -21.56
C GLU A 115 -5.80 19.21 -20.19
N VAL A 116 -4.86 18.34 -19.81
CA VAL A 116 -4.20 18.39 -18.49
C VAL A 116 -2.97 19.30 -18.45
N VAL A 117 -2.37 19.65 -19.59
CA VAL A 117 -1.22 20.55 -19.67
C VAL A 117 -1.39 21.54 -20.81
N ASP A 118 -1.38 22.82 -20.46
CA ASP A 118 -1.28 23.90 -21.43
C ASP A 118 0.08 24.61 -21.29
N TYR A 119 0.82 24.72 -22.38
CA TYR A 119 2.13 25.37 -22.44
C TYR A 119 3.09 24.97 -21.30
N GLY A 120 3.09 23.68 -20.91
CA GLY A 120 3.96 23.17 -19.85
C GLY A 120 3.48 23.46 -18.41
N LEU A 121 2.27 23.99 -18.25
CA LEU A 121 1.60 24.22 -16.98
C LEU A 121 0.48 23.21 -16.78
N PRO A 122 0.55 22.35 -15.74
CA PRO A 122 -0.57 21.51 -15.35
C PRO A 122 -1.84 22.33 -15.07
N GLN A 123 -2.95 21.93 -15.68
CA GLN A 123 -4.27 22.55 -15.55
C GLN A 123 -5.15 21.72 -14.59
N ASN A 124 -6.37 21.37 -15.00
CA ASN A 124 -7.25 20.52 -14.24
C ASN A 124 -6.85 19.05 -14.43
N THR A 125 -6.57 18.35 -13.33
CA THR A 125 -6.20 16.93 -13.35
C THR A 125 -7.29 16.03 -12.76
N SER A 126 -8.49 16.55 -12.52
CA SER A 126 -9.64 15.75 -12.07
C SER A 126 -10.18 14.90 -13.23
N THR A 127 -10.12 13.58 -13.09
CA THR A 127 -10.64 12.62 -14.08
C THR A 127 -12.10 12.91 -14.43
N GLU A 128 -12.93 13.29 -13.46
CA GLU A 128 -14.33 13.61 -13.70
C GLU A 128 -14.51 14.92 -14.46
N ALA A 129 -13.74 15.95 -14.12
CA ALA A 129 -13.82 17.24 -14.79
C ALA A 129 -13.34 17.14 -16.25
N LEU A 130 -12.38 16.25 -16.54
CA LEU A 130 -11.90 15.99 -17.89
C LEU A 130 -12.96 15.30 -18.78
N LYS A 131 -13.95 14.62 -18.18
CA LYS A 131 -14.96 13.84 -18.93
C LYS A 131 -15.74 14.67 -19.95
N THR A 132 -15.95 15.95 -19.69
CA THR A 132 -16.68 16.85 -20.61
C THR A 132 -15.84 17.33 -21.78
N PHE A 133 -14.52 17.20 -21.72
CA PHE A 133 -13.57 17.68 -22.72
C PHE A 133 -12.94 16.56 -23.55
N VAL A 134 -13.07 15.31 -23.10
CA VAL A 134 -12.51 14.13 -23.74
C VAL A 134 -13.58 13.41 -24.57
N LEU A 135 -13.35 13.30 -25.87
CA LEU A 135 -14.28 12.73 -26.85
C LEU A 135 -13.88 11.32 -27.32
N ASN A 136 -12.60 10.95 -27.25
CA ASN A 136 -12.17 9.63 -27.69
C ASN A 136 -12.65 8.53 -26.74
N GLU A 137 -13.27 7.49 -27.30
CA GLU A 137 -13.69 6.33 -26.51
C GLU A 137 -12.49 5.42 -26.18
N PRO A 138 -12.44 4.86 -24.96
CA PRO A 138 -11.32 4.05 -24.54
C PRO A 138 -11.46 2.62 -25.05
N THR A 139 -10.40 2.12 -25.65
CA THR A 139 -10.24 0.69 -25.94
C THR A 139 -9.67 -0.01 -24.71
N VAL A 140 -10.55 -0.62 -23.91
CA VAL A 140 -10.16 -1.34 -22.69
C VAL A 140 -9.38 -2.60 -23.07
N VAL A 141 -8.12 -2.65 -22.64
CA VAL A 141 -7.29 -3.85 -22.77
C VAL A 141 -7.58 -4.77 -21.59
N ALA A 142 -8.05 -5.99 -21.88
CA ALA A 142 -8.25 -6.98 -20.84
C ALA A 142 -6.91 -7.27 -20.14
N PRO A 143 -6.86 -7.34 -18.80
CA PRO A 143 -5.64 -7.71 -18.11
C PRO A 143 -5.18 -9.12 -18.56
N PRO A 144 -3.85 -9.37 -18.63
CA PRO A 144 -3.33 -10.65 -19.05
C PRO A 144 -3.90 -11.78 -18.19
N ALA A 145 -4.26 -12.90 -18.82
CA ALA A 145 -4.94 -14.03 -18.18
C ALA A 145 -4.17 -14.66 -17.01
N SER A 146 -2.87 -14.39 -16.89
CA SER A 146 -1.97 -14.84 -15.82
C SER A 146 -2.27 -14.24 -14.44
N LEU A 147 -3.16 -13.24 -14.34
CA LEU A 147 -3.63 -12.67 -13.06
C LEU A 147 -4.98 -13.24 -12.59
N ARG A 148 -5.51 -14.29 -13.25
CA ARG A 148 -6.63 -15.06 -12.69
C ARG A 148 -6.09 -15.93 -11.55
N PRO A 149 -6.60 -15.81 -10.31
CA PRO A 149 -6.20 -16.73 -9.24
C PRO A 149 -6.58 -18.16 -9.65
N LEU A 150 -5.61 -19.07 -9.63
CA LEU A 150 -5.79 -20.49 -9.97
C LEU A 150 -6.66 -21.27 -8.94
N PHE A 151 -7.19 -20.59 -7.92
CA PHE A 151 -8.01 -21.16 -6.87
C PHE A 151 -9.15 -20.20 -6.54
N GLY A 152 -10.38 -20.71 -6.46
CA GLY A 152 -11.64 -19.98 -6.30
C GLY A 152 -11.83 -19.18 -5.00
N LEU A 153 -10.83 -18.42 -4.55
CA LEU A 153 -10.98 -17.33 -3.59
C LEU A 153 -11.26 -16.02 -4.33
N SER A 154 -12.48 -15.86 -4.84
CA SER A 154 -12.93 -14.66 -5.56
C SER A 154 -13.57 -13.58 -4.65
N LYS A 155 -13.11 -13.42 -3.40
CA LYS A 155 -13.58 -12.33 -2.52
C LYS A 155 -12.44 -11.57 -1.81
N GLY A 156 -11.30 -11.40 -2.49
CA GLY A 156 -10.36 -10.29 -2.24
C GLY A 156 -10.67 -9.11 -3.19
N PRO A 157 -10.11 -7.90 -2.99
CA PRO A 157 -10.44 -6.74 -3.80
C PRO A 157 -9.94 -6.93 -5.23
N THR A 158 -10.76 -7.53 -6.09
CA THR A 158 -10.62 -7.35 -7.53
C THR A 158 -10.96 -5.88 -7.78
N GLY A 159 -9.93 -5.05 -7.98
CA GLY A 159 -10.11 -3.74 -8.57
C GLY A 159 -10.94 -3.91 -9.83
N VAL A 160 -12.14 -3.33 -9.84
CA VAL A 160 -13.00 -3.33 -11.01
C VAL A 160 -12.37 -2.33 -11.98
N PHE A 161 -11.48 -2.81 -12.86
CA PHE A 161 -10.88 -2.00 -13.92
C PHE A 161 -11.96 -1.66 -14.94
N LYS A 162 -12.73 -0.61 -14.69
CA LYS A 162 -13.72 -0.07 -15.62
C LYS A 162 -13.47 1.41 -15.82
N SER A 163 -13.45 1.81 -17.08
CA SER A 163 -13.19 3.20 -17.48
C SER A 163 -14.15 4.18 -16.81
N VAL A 164 -13.69 5.40 -16.53
CA VAL A 164 -14.54 6.52 -16.08
C VAL A 164 -15.49 7.02 -17.19
N LEU A 165 -15.20 6.64 -18.45
CA LEU A 165 -16.10 6.83 -19.59
C LEU A 165 -17.18 5.74 -19.73
N ASP A 166 -17.14 4.67 -18.93
CA ASP A 166 -18.25 3.69 -18.92
C ASP A 166 -19.49 4.31 -18.25
N THR A 167 -20.30 5.01 -19.04
CA THR A 167 -21.55 5.67 -18.61
C THR A 167 -22.62 4.67 -18.14
N ASN A 168 -22.44 3.36 -18.36
CA ASN A 168 -23.30 2.33 -17.77
C ASN A 168 -23.10 2.16 -16.25
N ARG A 169 -22.23 2.96 -15.60
CA ARG A 169 -21.99 2.94 -14.14
C ARG A 169 -23.20 3.47 -13.35
N THR A 170 -23.94 4.43 -13.90
CA THR A 170 -25.04 5.14 -13.23
C THR A 170 -26.37 5.08 -13.97
N ASP A 171 -26.44 4.31 -15.07
CA ASP A 171 -27.70 4.01 -15.71
C ASP A 171 -28.58 3.24 -14.70
N GLY A 172 -29.78 3.75 -14.40
CA GLY A 172 -30.65 3.35 -13.28
C GLY A 172 -31.13 1.89 -13.28
N ARG A 173 -30.53 1.06 -14.13
CA ARG A 173 -30.69 -0.39 -14.25
C ARG A 173 -29.75 -1.18 -13.33
N ARG A 174 -28.66 -0.57 -12.81
CA ARG A 174 -27.76 -1.18 -11.81
C ARG A 174 -28.19 -0.82 -10.39
N ARG A 175 -27.80 -1.66 -9.42
CA ARG A 175 -28.10 -1.44 -7.99
C ARG A 175 -27.25 -0.29 -7.47
N ASP A 176 -27.88 0.65 -6.78
CA ASP A 176 -27.18 1.72 -6.08
C ASP A 176 -26.47 1.17 -4.84
N GLU A 177 -25.14 1.26 -4.84
CA GLU A 177 -24.30 0.67 -3.80
C GLU A 177 -23.15 1.62 -3.45
N ILE A 178 -22.76 1.62 -2.18
CA ILE A 178 -21.57 2.32 -1.71
C ILE A 178 -20.76 1.41 -0.78
N TYR A 179 -19.44 1.44 -0.97
CA TYR A 179 -18.46 0.68 -0.20
C TYR A 179 -17.52 1.65 0.49
N VAL A 180 -17.26 1.43 1.78
CA VAL A 180 -16.25 2.15 2.54
C VAL A 180 -15.28 1.15 3.16
N ASP A 181 -14.03 1.24 2.76
CA ASP A 181 -12.99 0.31 3.15
C ASP A 181 -11.94 1.03 3.98
N VAL A 182 -11.73 0.58 5.21
CA VAL A 182 -10.58 1.02 6.02
C VAL A 182 -9.46 0.02 5.80
N VAL A 183 -8.43 0.42 5.06
CA VAL A 183 -7.28 -0.41 4.71
C VAL A 183 -6.07 0.07 5.48
N GLU A 184 -5.47 -0.83 6.27
CA GLU A 184 -4.33 -0.53 7.12
C GLU A 184 -3.14 -1.41 6.78
N ARG A 185 -1.96 -0.80 6.75
CA ARG A 185 -0.69 -1.44 6.46
C ARG A 185 0.27 -1.24 7.63
N LEU A 186 0.68 -2.35 8.26
CA LEU A 186 1.54 -2.30 9.44
C LEU A 186 3.01 -2.35 9.05
N ALA A 187 3.78 -1.38 9.55
CA ALA A 187 5.23 -1.34 9.52
C ALA A 187 5.76 -1.45 10.95
N VAL A 188 6.33 -2.60 11.32
CA VAL A 188 6.75 -2.91 12.69
C VAL A 188 8.12 -3.59 12.69
N THR A 189 9.02 -3.12 13.53
CA THR A 189 10.33 -3.74 13.76
C THR A 189 10.47 -4.13 15.23
N PHE A 190 10.75 -5.40 15.49
CA PHE A 190 11.02 -5.93 16.83
C PHE A 190 12.51 -6.12 17.06
N ASN A 191 12.96 -5.95 18.30
CA ASN A 191 14.29 -6.39 18.73
C ASN A 191 14.32 -7.91 19.00
N ALA A 192 15.51 -8.45 19.25
CA ALA A 192 15.71 -9.88 19.56
C ALA A 192 15.01 -10.35 20.85
N ALA A 193 14.68 -9.42 21.75
CA ALA A 193 13.90 -9.73 22.96
C ALA A 193 12.37 -9.78 22.69
N GLY A 194 11.93 -9.50 21.46
CA GLY A 194 10.51 -9.50 21.07
C GLY A 194 9.76 -8.20 21.37
N HIS A 195 10.45 -7.11 21.74
CA HIS A 195 9.85 -5.80 21.94
C HIS A 195 9.84 -4.99 20.63
N ALA A 196 8.72 -4.32 20.34
CA ALA A 196 8.64 -3.41 19.20
C ALA A 196 9.50 -2.17 19.43
N ILE A 197 10.46 -1.93 18.53
CA ILE A 197 11.33 -0.75 18.50
C ILE A 197 10.64 0.38 17.72
N SER A 198 9.98 0.02 16.62
CA SER A 198 9.17 0.93 15.81
C SER A 198 7.89 0.23 15.40
N SER A 199 6.79 0.98 15.41
CA SER A 199 5.48 0.49 15.02
C SER A 199 4.67 1.64 14.42
N GLN A 200 4.21 1.47 13.20
CA GLN A 200 3.46 2.46 12.45
C GLN A 200 2.36 1.76 11.65
N ILE A 201 1.22 2.42 11.54
CA ILE A 201 0.15 2.08 10.61
C ILE A 201 0.08 3.16 9.55
N ASP A 202 0.16 2.75 8.30
CA ASP A 202 -0.25 3.54 7.15
C ASP A 202 -1.67 3.11 6.75
N GLY A 203 -2.64 3.98 7.02
CA GLY A 203 -4.05 3.71 6.83
C GLY A 203 -4.67 4.53 5.72
N SER A 204 -5.73 3.99 5.13
CA SER A 204 -6.49 4.66 4.08
C SER A 204 -7.97 4.31 4.17
N ILE A 205 -8.83 5.32 4.10
CA ILE A 205 -10.27 5.18 3.97
C ILE A 205 -10.60 5.31 2.48
N GLN A 206 -10.88 4.19 1.83
CA GLN A 206 -11.25 4.11 0.43
C GLN A 206 -12.78 4.10 0.30
N VAL A 207 -13.32 4.90 -0.60
CA VAL A 207 -14.76 4.95 -0.88
C VAL A 207 -14.98 4.49 -2.32
N LYS A 208 -15.92 3.56 -2.53
CA LYS A 208 -16.42 3.19 -3.86
C LYS A 208 -17.89 3.55 -3.95
N SER A 209 -18.22 4.59 -4.70
CA SER A 209 -19.59 5.07 -4.86
C SER A 209 -20.12 4.68 -6.23
N TYR A 210 -21.28 4.02 -6.26
CA TYR A 210 -22.08 3.76 -7.46
C TYR A 210 -23.51 4.26 -7.24
N LEU A 211 -23.65 5.42 -6.60
CA LEU A 211 -24.93 6.01 -6.24
C LEU A 211 -25.45 6.88 -7.39
N ALA A 212 -26.67 6.63 -7.85
CA ALA A 212 -27.24 7.41 -8.94
C ALA A 212 -27.41 8.89 -8.54
N GLY A 213 -26.84 9.78 -9.37
CA GLY A 213 -26.91 11.23 -9.19
C GLY A 213 -25.97 11.81 -8.14
N ASN A 214 -24.97 11.03 -7.68
CA ASN A 214 -23.93 11.44 -6.73
C ASN A 214 -24.49 12.24 -5.54
N PRO A 215 -25.44 11.68 -4.76
CA PRO A 215 -26.00 12.40 -3.61
C PRO A 215 -24.92 12.70 -2.57
N PRO A 216 -25.00 13.84 -1.84
CA PRO A 216 -24.11 14.12 -0.73
C PRO A 216 -24.17 13.00 0.32
N ILE A 217 -23.04 12.70 0.94
CA ILE A 217 -22.92 11.71 2.00
C ILE A 217 -22.22 12.30 3.22
N LYS A 218 -22.47 11.70 4.39
CA LYS A 218 -21.77 11.97 5.64
C LYS A 218 -21.17 10.69 6.19
N ILE A 219 -19.89 10.74 6.54
CA ILE A 219 -19.15 9.67 7.20
C ILE A 219 -18.72 10.17 8.57
N LYS A 220 -19.14 9.48 9.63
CA LYS A 220 -18.70 9.76 10.99
C LYS A 220 -17.71 8.72 11.48
N LEU A 221 -16.58 9.18 12.00
CA LEU A 221 -15.55 8.34 12.62
C LEU A 221 -15.77 8.25 14.15
N ASN A 222 -14.80 7.71 14.88
CA ASN A 222 -14.82 7.66 16.34
C ASN A 222 -15.06 9.06 16.93
N ASP A 223 -15.89 9.16 17.97
CA ASP A 223 -16.09 10.42 18.71
C ASP A 223 -14.78 10.86 19.39
N ASP A 224 -14.08 9.91 20.03
CA ASP A 224 -12.79 10.13 20.68
C ASP A 224 -11.61 9.95 19.71
N LEU A 225 -11.65 10.62 18.56
CA LEU A 225 -10.55 10.65 17.60
C LEU A 225 -9.71 11.91 17.81
N LEU A 226 -8.40 11.76 18.04
CA LEU A 226 -7.45 12.87 18.14
C LEU A 226 -6.46 12.85 16.97
N ILE A 227 -6.13 14.02 16.44
CA ILE A 227 -5.12 14.18 15.39
C ILE A 227 -4.01 15.10 15.88
N THR A 228 -2.84 14.52 16.19
CA THR A 228 -1.71 15.20 16.83
C THR A 228 -1.26 16.47 16.10
N ARG A 229 -1.18 16.44 14.76
CA ARG A 229 -0.77 17.62 13.97
C ARG A 229 -1.85 18.68 13.75
N ARG A 230 -3.13 18.39 13.98
CA ARG A 230 -4.25 19.29 13.67
C ARG A 230 -4.81 19.98 14.91
N ASP A 231 -4.84 19.29 16.04
CA ASP A 231 -5.56 19.76 17.23
C ASP A 231 -4.75 20.73 18.10
N GLY A 232 -3.55 21.17 17.69
CA GLY A 232 -2.79 22.27 18.29
C GLY A 232 -2.39 22.11 19.77
N SER A 233 -2.84 21.06 20.45
CA SER A 233 -2.39 20.67 21.77
C SER A 233 -0.97 20.15 21.63
N GLY A 234 -0.03 20.74 22.37
CA GLY A 234 1.41 20.47 22.34
C GLY A 234 1.81 19.05 22.75
N TYR A 235 1.34 18.05 22.01
CA TYR A 235 1.83 16.68 22.07
C TYR A 235 2.96 16.53 21.06
N SER A 236 4.11 17.13 21.41
CA SER A 236 5.37 16.80 20.77
C SER A 236 5.73 15.35 21.12
N GLY A 237 5.34 14.42 20.25
CA GLY A 237 5.93 13.09 20.20
C GLY A 237 7.44 13.23 19.93
N ALA A 238 8.21 13.19 21.01
CA ALA A 238 9.63 12.85 21.09
C ALA A 238 10.45 12.96 19.79
N ALA A 239 10.84 14.19 19.45
CA ALA A 239 12.07 14.48 18.72
C ALA A 239 12.71 15.73 19.34
N GLY A 240 13.12 15.63 20.60
CA GLY A 240 13.79 16.71 21.33
C GLY A 240 14.36 16.18 22.64
N TYR A 241 15.68 16.28 22.78
CA TYR A 241 16.40 15.98 24.00
C TYR A 241 15.82 16.77 25.20
N GLY A 242 15.48 16.06 26.27
CA GLY A 242 15.42 16.61 27.63
C GLY A 242 14.04 17.09 28.13
N GLY A 243 13.57 16.45 29.20
CA GLY A 243 12.87 17.13 30.29
C GLY A 243 11.34 17.09 30.32
N GLY A 244 10.79 16.15 31.10
CA GLY A 244 9.66 16.39 32.01
C GLY A 244 8.25 16.51 31.41
N GLY A 245 7.48 15.41 31.46
CA GLY A 245 6.02 15.43 31.33
C GLY A 245 5.43 14.59 30.19
N GLY A 246 6.04 13.45 29.84
CA GLY A 246 5.47 12.51 28.88
C GLY A 246 4.64 11.44 29.58
N PHE A 247 3.37 11.28 29.18
CA PHE A 247 2.54 10.15 29.61
C PHE A 247 3.23 8.84 29.21
N SER A 248 3.44 7.96 30.19
CA SER A 248 4.10 6.67 29.96
C SER A 248 3.21 5.79 29.08
N ALA A 249 3.82 5.02 28.18
CA ALA A 249 3.15 4.02 27.34
C ALA A 249 2.33 2.97 28.13
N GLY A 250 2.39 2.98 29.47
CA GLY A 250 1.60 2.13 30.37
C GLY A 250 0.22 2.68 30.76
N ASP A 251 -0.13 3.93 30.43
CA ASP A 251 -1.44 4.51 30.82
C ASP A 251 -2.57 4.27 29.81
N TYR A 252 -2.28 3.60 28.69
CA TYR A 252 -3.31 3.10 27.79
C TYR A 252 -3.95 1.86 28.39
N ALA A 253 -4.90 2.06 29.30
CA ALA A 253 -5.83 1.01 29.69
C ALA A 253 -6.33 0.35 28.40
N SER A 254 -6.31 -0.99 28.36
CA SER A 254 -6.81 -1.78 27.23
C SER A 254 -8.33 -1.59 26.96
N ASP A 255 -8.95 -0.59 27.57
CA ASP A 255 -10.37 -0.29 27.54
C ASP A 255 -10.67 1.17 27.13
N SER A 256 -9.63 1.99 26.87
CA SER A 256 -9.86 3.36 26.39
C SER A 256 -10.34 3.35 24.94
N SER A 257 -11.49 3.97 24.65
CA SER A 257 -12.06 4.18 23.30
C SER A 257 -11.23 5.12 22.42
N LEU A 258 -10.25 5.81 23.01
CA LEU A 258 -9.43 6.83 22.37
C LEU A 258 -8.64 6.30 21.18
N VAL A 259 -8.79 6.96 20.03
CA VAL A 259 -8.00 6.73 18.81
C VAL A 259 -7.13 7.97 18.57
N ILE A 260 -5.82 7.75 18.39
CA ILE A 260 -4.86 8.82 18.17
C ILE A 260 -4.19 8.61 16.81
N LEU A 261 -4.25 9.62 15.96
CA LEU A 261 -3.58 9.66 14.66
C LEU A 261 -2.49 10.72 14.70
N ASP A 262 -1.34 10.41 14.11
CA ASP A 262 -0.24 11.36 13.98
C ASP A 262 -0.66 12.47 13.02
N ASP A 263 -1.23 12.07 11.88
CA ASP A 263 -1.69 12.94 10.82
C ASP A 263 -2.74 12.27 9.92
N VAL A 264 -3.54 13.10 9.26
CA VAL A 264 -4.56 12.70 8.29
C VAL A 264 -4.55 13.69 7.13
N ASN A 265 -4.56 13.18 5.91
CA ASN A 265 -4.79 13.94 4.69
C ASN A 265 -6.14 13.52 4.09
N PHE A 266 -7.00 14.50 3.80
CA PHE A 266 -8.33 14.28 3.22
C PHE A 266 -8.34 14.61 1.74
N HIS A 267 -9.17 13.90 0.98
CA HIS A 267 -9.46 14.25 -0.41
C HIS A 267 -10.10 15.64 -0.48
N GLU A 268 -9.84 16.36 -1.58
CA GLU A 268 -10.40 17.71 -1.84
C GLU A 268 -11.94 17.79 -1.83
N VAL A 269 -12.64 16.66 -1.97
CA VAL A 269 -14.11 16.63 -1.95
C VAL A 269 -14.67 16.63 -0.52
N ALA A 270 -13.81 16.44 0.48
CA ALA A 270 -14.20 16.41 1.88
C ALA A 270 -14.44 17.83 2.41
N ASN A 271 -15.68 18.11 2.79
CA ASN A 271 -16.01 19.24 3.67
C ASN A 271 -15.77 18.81 5.13
N LEU A 272 -14.85 19.52 5.78
CA LEU A 272 -14.34 19.26 7.13
C LEU A 272 -14.89 20.23 8.19
N GLU A 273 -15.86 21.09 7.86
CA GLU A 273 -16.46 22.07 8.79
C GLU A 273 -17.00 21.43 10.08
N ALA A 274 -17.63 20.25 9.97
CA ALA A 274 -18.15 19.49 11.11
C ALA A 274 -17.14 18.45 11.66
N PHE A 275 -15.93 18.38 11.11
CA PHE A 275 -14.97 17.36 11.51
C PHE A 275 -14.40 17.62 12.90
N ASP A 276 -14.09 18.88 13.21
CA ASP A 276 -13.41 19.24 14.45
C ASP A 276 -14.32 19.12 15.69
N SER A 277 -15.64 19.20 15.53
CA SER A 277 -16.64 19.03 16.60
C SER A 277 -17.30 17.65 16.62
N GLU A 278 -17.68 17.11 15.46
CA GLU A 278 -18.51 15.90 15.36
C GLU A 278 -17.75 14.69 14.80
N ARG A 279 -16.49 14.86 14.38
CA ARG A 279 -15.72 13.87 13.61
C ARG A 279 -16.48 13.36 12.39
N CYS A 280 -17.27 14.26 11.81
CA CYS A 280 -18.12 14.01 10.65
C CYS A 280 -17.51 14.67 9.41
N ILE A 281 -17.33 13.87 8.37
CA ILE A 281 -16.86 14.29 7.05
C ILE A 281 -18.07 14.32 6.12
N SER A 282 -18.37 15.49 5.54
CA SER A 282 -19.43 15.61 4.52
C SER A 282 -18.78 15.69 3.14
N LEU A 283 -19.36 15.06 2.12
CA LEU A 283 -18.82 15.13 0.76
C LEU A 283 -19.88 14.81 -0.29
N VAL A 284 -19.64 15.22 -1.53
CA VAL A 284 -20.28 14.65 -2.72
C VAL A 284 -19.28 13.66 -3.31
N PRO A 285 -19.54 12.34 -3.25
CA PRO A 285 -18.56 11.36 -3.68
C PRO A 285 -18.45 11.35 -5.22
N PRO A 286 -17.22 11.37 -5.76
CA PRO A 286 -16.96 10.97 -7.15
C PRO A 286 -17.53 9.59 -7.47
N ASP A 287 -17.84 9.34 -8.74
CA ASP A 287 -18.26 8.02 -9.22
C ASP A 287 -17.07 7.05 -9.28
N GLY A 288 -17.21 5.88 -8.68
CA GLY A 288 -16.14 4.90 -8.56
C GLY A 288 -15.34 4.98 -7.28
N GLU A 289 -14.07 4.58 -7.38
CA GLU A 289 -13.15 4.36 -6.25
C GLU A 289 -12.20 5.55 -6.08
N PHE A 290 -12.11 6.07 -4.87
CA PHE A 290 -11.14 7.10 -4.49
C PHE A 290 -10.75 6.98 -3.01
N ALA A 291 -9.57 7.49 -2.67
CA ALA A 291 -9.12 7.58 -1.28
C ALA A 291 -9.72 8.83 -0.62
N LEU A 292 -10.68 8.67 0.27
CA LEU A 292 -11.27 9.79 1.02
C LEU A 292 -10.28 10.38 2.02
N ALA A 293 -9.54 9.52 2.72
CA ALA A 293 -8.55 9.94 3.69
C ALA A 293 -7.37 8.97 3.72
N ASN A 294 -6.16 9.50 3.87
CA ASN A 294 -4.98 8.74 4.22
C ASN A 294 -4.52 9.19 5.59
N TYR A 295 -4.23 8.26 6.49
CA TYR A 295 -3.85 8.57 7.86
C TYR A 295 -2.66 7.75 8.30
N ARG A 296 -1.98 8.26 9.31
CA ARG A 296 -0.85 7.58 9.93
C ARG A 296 -1.00 7.59 11.43
N THR A 297 -0.60 6.50 12.09
CA THR A 297 -0.47 6.46 13.54
C THR A 297 0.73 5.62 13.96
N SER A 298 1.49 6.12 14.93
CA SER A 298 2.56 5.40 15.59
C SER A 298 2.27 5.14 17.08
N HIS A 299 1.08 5.51 17.55
CA HIS A 299 0.69 5.47 18.96
C HIS A 299 0.07 4.13 19.37
N ALA A 300 0.54 3.56 20.47
CA ALA A 300 -0.10 2.50 21.29
C ALA A 300 -0.84 1.42 20.48
N LEU A 301 -0.13 0.77 19.55
CA LEU A 301 -0.70 -0.21 18.64
C LEU A 301 -0.90 -1.57 19.32
N ARG A 302 -2.06 -2.19 19.10
CA ARG A 302 -2.25 -3.63 19.38
C ARG A 302 -1.67 -4.43 18.22
N LEU A 303 -0.44 -4.88 18.42
CA LEU A 303 0.27 -5.66 17.41
C LEU A 303 -0.40 -7.04 17.26
N PRO A 304 -0.76 -7.44 16.02
CA PRO A 304 -1.55 -8.66 15.82
C PRO A 304 -0.76 -9.95 16.03
N PHE A 305 0.58 -9.89 15.95
CA PHE A 305 1.44 -11.06 16.08
C PHE A 305 2.69 -10.79 16.90
N ARG A 306 3.08 -11.77 17.70
CA ARG A 306 4.43 -11.87 18.28
C ARG A 306 5.11 -13.12 17.75
N LEU A 307 6.42 -13.05 17.58
CA LEU A 307 7.26 -14.16 17.17
C LEU A 307 8.49 -14.20 18.06
N SER A 308 8.79 -15.39 18.57
CA SER A 308 10.07 -15.71 19.21
C SER A 308 10.86 -16.61 18.28
N VAL A 309 12.14 -16.29 18.09
CA VAL A 309 13.09 -17.08 17.31
C VAL A 309 14.27 -17.39 18.20
N THR A 310 14.58 -18.67 18.40
CA THR A 310 15.75 -19.08 19.19
C THR A 310 16.55 -20.12 18.43
N THR A 311 17.86 -19.92 18.33
CA THR A 311 18.79 -20.81 17.64
C THR A 311 19.71 -21.48 18.64
N GLU A 312 19.76 -22.81 18.65
CA GLU A 312 20.57 -23.62 19.57
C GLU A 312 21.40 -24.64 18.80
N GLY A 313 22.57 -25.02 19.31
CA GLY A 313 23.34 -26.14 18.76
C GLY A 313 22.74 -27.47 19.20
N ASP A 314 22.87 -28.51 18.38
CA ASP A 314 22.47 -29.86 18.76
C ASP A 314 23.55 -30.46 19.69
N PRO A 315 23.22 -30.87 20.94
CA PRO A 315 24.20 -31.47 21.84
C PRO A 315 24.82 -32.77 21.32
N ALA A 316 24.17 -33.44 20.36
CA ALA A 316 24.63 -34.72 19.81
C ALA A 316 25.50 -34.55 18.55
N SER A 317 25.58 -33.36 17.95
CA SER A 317 26.38 -33.14 16.74
C SER A 317 26.70 -31.67 16.50
N ASP A 318 27.99 -31.38 16.32
CA ASP A 318 28.44 -30.03 15.94
C ASP A 318 27.97 -29.63 14.53
N HIS A 319 27.47 -30.54 13.71
CA HIS A 319 26.94 -30.23 12.38
C HIS A 319 25.42 -30.11 12.33
N LYS A 320 24.77 -30.04 13.50
CA LYS A 320 23.33 -29.87 13.61
C LYS A 320 22.99 -28.70 14.51
N ALA A 321 21.90 -28.02 14.17
CA ALA A 321 21.35 -26.93 14.97
C ALA A 321 19.82 -27.04 15.01
N LEU A 322 19.22 -26.41 16.02
CA LEU A 322 17.79 -26.32 16.19
C LEU A 322 17.37 -24.86 16.22
N VAL A 323 16.48 -24.48 15.31
CA VAL A 323 15.76 -23.21 15.39
C VAL A 323 14.35 -23.47 15.89
N ARG A 324 13.94 -22.80 16.96
CA ARG A 324 12.57 -22.83 17.46
C ARG A 324 11.88 -21.52 17.11
N LEU A 325 10.73 -21.64 16.43
CA LEU A 325 9.82 -20.54 16.17
C LEU A 325 8.59 -20.71 17.05
N ARG A 326 8.17 -19.67 17.76
CA ARG A 326 6.89 -19.63 18.47
C ARG A 326 6.15 -18.36 18.10
N LEU A 327 4.97 -18.54 17.53
CA LEU A 327 4.12 -17.50 16.97
C LEU A 327 2.85 -17.38 17.81
N TRP A 328 2.56 -16.17 18.28
CA TRP A 328 1.31 -15.83 18.96
C TRP A 328 0.45 -14.97 18.05
N CYS A 329 -0.83 -15.31 17.94
CA CYS A 329 -1.85 -14.52 17.26
C CYS A 329 -2.65 -13.73 18.31
N ASP A 330 -2.29 -12.48 18.55
CA ASP A 330 -2.90 -11.63 19.59
C ASP A 330 -4.14 -10.86 19.10
N VAL A 331 -4.68 -11.27 17.96
CA VAL A 331 -5.93 -10.76 17.40
C VAL A 331 -7.13 -11.31 18.21
N PRO A 332 -8.26 -10.59 18.33
CA PRO A 332 -9.48 -11.13 18.96
C PRO A 332 -9.93 -12.47 18.39
N ALA A 333 -10.45 -13.35 19.25
CA ALA A 333 -10.78 -14.74 18.92
C ALA A 333 -11.88 -14.91 17.84
N ASP A 334 -12.72 -13.88 17.63
CA ASP A 334 -13.72 -13.85 16.57
C ASP A 334 -13.14 -13.50 15.18
N LYS A 335 -11.85 -13.12 15.13
CA LYS A 335 -11.12 -12.83 13.89
C LYS A 335 -10.14 -13.96 13.56
N ALA A 336 -9.70 -13.94 12.32
CA ALA A 336 -8.65 -14.83 11.85
C ALA A 336 -7.81 -14.14 10.79
N ALA A 337 -6.52 -14.42 10.79
CA ALA A 337 -5.62 -14.04 9.73
C ALA A 337 -5.61 -15.08 8.61
N SER A 338 -5.34 -14.60 7.40
CA SER A 338 -5.19 -15.38 6.18
C SER A 338 -3.90 -14.98 5.47
N GLY A 339 -3.35 -15.91 4.68
CA GLY A 339 -2.08 -15.69 3.98
C GLY A 339 -0.93 -15.41 4.94
N LEU A 340 -0.97 -15.97 6.15
CA LEU A 340 0.10 -15.80 7.13
C LEU A 340 1.32 -16.62 6.68
N GLU A 341 2.47 -15.96 6.57
CA GLU A 341 3.74 -16.57 6.19
C GLU A 341 4.85 -15.97 7.07
N VAL A 342 5.61 -16.82 7.75
CA VAL A 342 6.86 -16.45 8.41
C VAL A 342 8.01 -16.81 7.47
N GLU A 343 8.80 -15.82 7.06
CA GLU A 343 10.01 -15.99 6.28
C GLU A 343 11.24 -15.81 7.17
N LEU A 344 12.05 -16.85 7.31
CA LEU A 344 13.28 -16.84 8.09
C LEU A 344 14.47 -17.07 7.14
N PRO A 345 15.28 -16.02 6.87
CA PRO A 345 16.55 -16.18 6.17
C PRO A 345 17.52 -17.01 7.02
N LEU A 346 18.11 -18.03 6.41
CA LEU A 346 19.11 -18.89 7.00
C LEU A 346 20.46 -18.66 6.30
N PRO A 347 21.59 -18.96 6.95
CA PRO A 347 22.90 -18.80 6.33
C PRO A 347 23.12 -19.77 5.16
N GLY A 348 24.00 -19.38 4.23
CA GLY A 348 24.35 -20.17 3.04
C GLY A 348 24.99 -21.55 3.33
N HIS A 349 25.45 -21.77 4.56
CA HIS A 349 26.04 -23.05 4.99
C HIS A 349 25.02 -24.03 5.59
N VAL A 350 23.72 -23.69 5.57
CA VAL A 350 22.63 -24.64 5.88
C VAL A 350 22.34 -25.51 4.66
N ALA A 351 22.57 -26.81 4.78
CA ALA A 351 22.40 -27.78 3.70
C ALA A 351 20.99 -28.38 3.61
N ARG A 352 20.36 -28.63 4.77
CA ARG A 352 19.02 -29.22 4.84
C ARG A 352 18.27 -28.69 6.05
N VAL A 353 16.96 -28.62 5.93
CA VAL A 353 16.03 -28.22 6.99
C VAL A 353 14.94 -29.27 7.12
N HIS A 354 14.64 -29.68 8.34
CA HIS A 354 13.51 -30.56 8.65
C HIS A 354 12.68 -29.93 9.77
N CYS A 355 11.41 -29.62 9.50
CA CYS A 355 10.54 -28.96 10.48
C CYS A 355 9.46 -29.88 11.04
N GLU A 356 9.28 -29.80 12.36
CA GLU A 356 8.16 -30.39 13.10
C GLU A 356 7.29 -29.26 13.67
N VAL A 357 5.98 -29.30 13.43
CA VAL A 357 5.02 -28.31 13.95
C VAL A 357 4.35 -28.86 15.20
N GLU A 358 4.26 -28.04 16.25
CA GLU A 358 3.65 -28.39 17.54
C GLU A 358 2.41 -27.51 17.80
N PRO A 359 1.30 -28.08 18.34
CA PRO A 359 1.07 -29.51 18.65
C PRO A 359 0.85 -30.39 17.39
N PRO A 360 0.92 -31.74 17.49
CA PRO A 360 0.85 -32.68 16.37
C PRO A 360 -0.41 -32.63 15.47
N GLY A 361 -1.46 -31.89 15.86
CA GLY A 361 -2.64 -31.61 15.04
C GLY A 361 -2.56 -30.33 14.21
N SER A 362 -1.61 -29.44 14.51
CA SER A 362 -1.42 -28.16 13.82
C SER A 362 -0.70 -28.27 12.48
N ALA A 363 -0.11 -29.44 12.18
CA ALA A 363 0.53 -29.72 10.90
C ALA A 363 -0.45 -29.66 9.71
N ALA A 364 -1.76 -29.89 9.93
CA ALA A 364 -2.78 -29.71 8.90
C ALA A 364 -3.09 -28.22 8.62
N LEU A 365 -2.78 -27.34 9.57
CA LEU A 365 -3.03 -25.90 9.49
C LEU A 365 -1.87 -25.13 8.84
N ALA A 366 -0.67 -25.73 8.82
CA ALA A 366 0.56 -25.08 8.42
C ALA A 366 1.46 -25.97 7.56
N GLY A 367 1.97 -25.44 6.46
CA GLY A 367 3.00 -26.06 5.63
C GLY A 367 4.33 -25.31 5.77
N TRP A 368 5.44 -25.95 5.42
CA TRP A 368 6.74 -25.29 5.36
C TRP A 368 7.50 -25.64 4.09
N GLU A 369 8.34 -24.72 3.63
CA GLU A 369 9.24 -24.93 2.50
C GLU A 369 10.61 -24.33 2.83
N PHE A 370 11.69 -24.97 2.38
CA PHE A 370 13.03 -24.40 2.38
C PHE A 370 13.55 -24.31 0.96
N SER A 371 14.17 -23.18 0.61
CA SER A 371 14.72 -22.94 -0.72
C SER A 371 16.24 -22.91 -0.69
N ASP A 372 16.89 -23.92 -1.26
CA ASP A 372 18.36 -23.98 -1.35
C ASP A 372 18.97 -22.82 -2.15
N LYS A 373 18.23 -22.24 -3.09
CA LYS A 373 18.70 -21.11 -3.92
C LYS A 373 18.73 -19.78 -3.16
N THR A 374 17.75 -19.56 -2.28
CA THR A 374 17.59 -18.29 -1.55
C THR A 374 17.96 -18.40 -0.09
N HIS A 375 18.18 -19.62 0.41
CA HIS A 375 18.37 -19.97 1.82
C HIS A 375 17.29 -19.39 2.73
N VAL A 376 16.03 -19.40 2.29
CA VAL A 376 14.88 -18.93 3.10
C VAL A 376 14.01 -20.13 3.49
N LEU A 377 13.74 -20.25 4.79
CA LEU A 377 12.71 -21.12 5.34
C LEU A 377 11.39 -20.34 5.44
N ARG A 378 10.31 -20.88 4.85
CA ARG A 378 8.98 -20.29 4.97
C ARG A 378 8.04 -21.22 5.73
N TRP A 379 7.31 -20.67 6.68
CA TRP A 379 6.25 -21.35 7.43
C TRP A 379 4.91 -20.68 7.11
N ARG A 380 4.05 -21.39 6.39
CA ARG A 380 2.82 -20.87 5.76
C ARG A 380 1.58 -21.43 6.43
N PHE A 381 0.58 -20.59 6.64
CA PHE A 381 -0.70 -20.96 7.22
C PHE A 381 -1.84 -20.56 6.30
N LYS A 382 -2.83 -21.46 6.14
CA LYS A 382 -4.04 -21.13 5.38
C LYS A 382 -4.91 -20.13 6.14
N LYS A 383 -5.09 -20.37 7.44
CA LYS A 383 -5.88 -19.56 8.35
C LYS A 383 -5.36 -19.72 9.77
N VAL A 384 -5.25 -18.63 10.52
CA VAL A 384 -4.88 -18.63 11.94
C VAL A 384 -5.89 -17.80 12.71
N SER A 385 -6.66 -18.42 13.60
CA SER A 385 -7.64 -17.73 14.44
C SER A 385 -6.95 -16.90 15.53
N GLY A 386 -7.63 -15.87 16.01
CA GLY A 386 -7.18 -15.09 17.17
C GLY A 386 -6.99 -15.97 18.41
N GLY A 387 -5.98 -15.65 19.21
CA GLY A 387 -5.62 -16.37 20.43
C GLY A 387 -4.82 -17.65 20.24
N MET A 388 -4.51 -18.06 19.00
CA MET A 388 -3.68 -19.25 18.75
C MET A 388 -2.21 -19.02 19.12
N ASP A 389 -1.59 -20.07 19.67
CA ASP A 389 -0.16 -20.19 19.95
C ASP A 389 0.39 -21.40 19.18
N LEU A 390 1.28 -21.14 18.24
CA LEU A 390 1.79 -22.15 17.30
C LEU A 390 3.31 -22.19 17.41
N SER A 391 3.87 -23.40 17.45
CA SER A 391 5.32 -23.58 17.52
C SER A 391 5.84 -24.47 16.41
N MET A 392 7.06 -24.20 15.96
CA MET A 392 7.77 -25.02 14.97
C MET A 392 9.22 -25.24 15.40
N ARG A 393 9.68 -26.47 15.27
CA ARG A 393 11.07 -26.88 15.50
C ARG A 393 11.71 -27.20 14.15
N ALA A 394 12.64 -26.36 13.71
CA ALA A 394 13.41 -26.57 12.49
C ALA A 394 14.80 -27.13 12.84
N ARG A 395 15.02 -28.41 12.55
CA ARG A 395 16.34 -29.05 12.64
C ARG A 395 17.13 -28.73 11.37
N LEU A 396 18.30 -28.13 11.54
CA LEU A 396 19.20 -27.72 10.48
C LEU A 396 20.37 -28.70 10.40
N THR A 397 20.73 -29.11 9.19
CA THR A 397 21.99 -29.79 8.90
C THR A 397 22.95 -28.78 8.29
N LEU A 398 24.13 -28.63 8.88
CA LEU A 398 25.11 -27.61 8.53
C LEU A 398 26.29 -28.22 7.76
N THR A 399 26.82 -27.50 6.77
CA THR A 399 28.07 -27.87 6.09
C THR A 399 29.33 -27.50 6.87
N LYS A 400 29.20 -26.59 7.84
CA LYS A 400 30.25 -26.18 8.79
C LYS A 400 29.82 -26.52 10.22
N PRO A 401 30.77 -26.73 11.15
CA PRO A 401 30.42 -26.90 12.57
C PRO A 401 29.67 -25.68 13.11
N PHE A 402 28.77 -25.91 14.06
CA PHE A 402 27.99 -24.90 14.76
C PHE A 402 28.94 -23.96 15.50
N GLY A 403 28.98 -22.71 15.06
CA GLY A 403 29.67 -21.62 15.74
C GLY A 403 28.68 -20.71 16.45
N ALA A 404 29.16 -19.95 17.44
CA ALA A 404 28.38 -18.86 18.05
C ALA A 404 27.88 -17.84 17.00
N SER A 405 28.58 -17.72 15.87
CA SER A 405 28.20 -16.88 14.73
C SER A 405 26.89 -17.31 14.07
N LEU A 406 26.47 -18.59 14.15
CA LEU A 406 25.21 -19.03 13.58
C LEU A 406 24.02 -18.28 14.18
N ARG A 407 24.09 -17.94 15.48
CA ARG A 407 23.02 -17.17 16.15
C ARG A 407 22.87 -15.78 15.55
N THR A 408 23.96 -15.16 15.12
CA THR A 408 23.98 -13.84 14.48
C THR A 408 23.76 -13.88 12.96
N GLU A 409 24.03 -15.03 12.33
CA GLU A 409 23.87 -15.20 10.88
C GLU A 409 22.45 -15.62 10.47
N VAL A 410 21.65 -16.18 11.38
CA VAL A 410 20.20 -16.33 11.16
C VAL A 410 19.60 -14.94 11.02
N GLY A 411 19.02 -14.67 9.86
CA GLY A 411 18.53 -13.35 9.51
C GLY A 411 17.21 -13.02 10.19
N PRO A 412 16.82 -11.72 10.16
CA PRO A 412 15.57 -11.29 10.76
C PRO A 412 14.38 -11.99 10.11
N ALA A 413 13.45 -12.48 10.93
CA ALA A 413 12.24 -13.11 10.45
C ALA A 413 11.23 -12.06 9.98
N ASN A 414 10.59 -12.28 8.83
CA ASN A 414 9.57 -11.39 8.27
C ASN A 414 8.22 -12.08 8.27
N LEU A 415 7.16 -11.37 8.64
CA LEU A 415 5.79 -11.87 8.59
C LEU A 415 5.01 -11.18 7.47
N LYS A 416 4.33 -11.99 6.66
CA LYS A 416 3.29 -11.54 5.74
C LYS A 416 1.95 -12.03 6.24
N PHE A 417 0.93 -11.17 6.26
CA PHE A 417 -0.42 -11.56 6.65
C PHE A 417 -1.50 -10.60 6.15
N THR A 418 -2.75 -11.04 6.18
CA THR A 418 -3.94 -10.19 6.03
C THR A 418 -5.03 -10.63 7.00
N ILE A 419 -5.58 -9.67 7.75
CA ILE A 419 -6.65 -9.86 8.72
C ILE A 419 -7.88 -9.09 8.21
N PRO A 420 -8.89 -9.78 7.66
CA PRO A 420 -10.15 -9.16 7.28
C PRO A 420 -10.99 -8.78 8.50
N MET A 421 -11.81 -7.75 8.34
CA MET A 421 -12.74 -7.21 9.35
C MET A 421 -12.06 -6.82 10.66
N PHE A 422 -10.82 -6.33 10.59
CA PHE A 422 -10.01 -5.87 11.72
C PHE A 422 -9.38 -4.51 11.41
N SER A 423 -9.26 -3.65 12.43
CA SER A 423 -8.53 -2.38 12.40
C SER A 423 -7.60 -2.36 13.61
N ALA A 424 -6.30 -2.31 13.35
CA ALA A 424 -5.26 -2.20 14.35
C ALA A 424 -5.20 -0.78 14.94
N SER A 425 -5.56 0.26 14.17
CA SER A 425 -5.65 1.63 14.69
C SER A 425 -6.91 1.86 15.55
N ARG A 426 -7.90 0.96 15.45
CA ARG A 426 -9.24 1.08 16.05
C ARG A 426 -10.09 2.21 15.47
N ILE A 427 -9.68 2.78 14.33
CA ILE A 427 -10.59 3.60 13.52
C ILE A 427 -11.83 2.76 13.21
N SER A 428 -12.97 3.36 13.48
CA SER A 428 -14.28 2.78 13.24
C SER A 428 -15.17 3.83 12.60
N LEU A 429 -15.90 3.39 11.58
CA LEU A 429 -16.95 4.17 10.96
C LEU A 429 -18.24 3.97 11.78
N LYS A 430 -18.66 5.03 12.49
CA LYS A 430 -19.84 5.02 13.36
C LYS A 430 -21.13 5.07 12.55
N TYR A 431 -21.17 5.90 11.50
CA TYR A 431 -22.26 5.86 10.52
C TYR A 431 -21.82 6.33 9.13
N LEU A 432 -22.57 5.87 8.14
CA LEU A 432 -22.55 6.34 6.75
C LEU A 432 -23.99 6.77 6.38
N GLN A 433 -24.20 8.06 6.24
CA GLN A 433 -25.49 8.64 5.87
C GLN A 433 -25.45 9.12 4.42
N ILE A 434 -26.49 8.79 3.65
CA ILE A 434 -26.66 9.24 2.27
C ILE A 434 -27.79 10.25 2.28
N GLN A 435 -27.50 11.49 1.89
CA GLN A 435 -28.41 12.63 1.98
C GLN A 435 -29.19 12.77 0.67
N ARG A 436 -30.12 11.85 0.42
CA ARG A 436 -31.09 11.96 -0.68
C ARG A 436 -32.48 12.24 -0.11
N LYS A 437 -33.22 13.15 -0.76
CA LYS A 437 -34.57 13.56 -0.31
C LYS A 437 -35.66 12.50 -0.56
N ASP A 438 -35.38 11.51 -1.40
CA ASP A 438 -36.33 10.44 -1.72
C ASP A 438 -36.41 9.42 -0.57
N ARG A 439 -37.60 9.28 0.02
CA ARG A 439 -37.85 8.37 1.15
C ARG A 439 -37.75 6.88 0.78
N ASN A 440 -37.94 6.53 -0.49
CA ASN A 440 -37.88 5.13 -0.94
C ASN A 440 -36.48 4.74 -1.42
N TYR A 441 -35.53 5.67 -1.39
CA TYR A 441 -34.17 5.42 -1.81
C TYR A 441 -33.36 4.74 -0.70
N ASN A 442 -33.13 3.44 -0.86
CA ASN A 442 -32.35 2.65 0.09
C ASN A 442 -31.21 1.88 -0.61
N PRO A 443 -30.08 2.56 -0.90
CA PRO A 443 -28.93 1.93 -1.53
C PRO A 443 -28.23 0.96 -0.57
N GLN A 444 -27.52 -0.04 -1.13
CA GLN A 444 -26.74 -0.96 -0.30
C GLN A 444 -25.49 -0.27 0.22
N ARG A 445 -25.15 -0.54 1.48
CA ARG A 445 -23.99 0.04 2.17
C ARG A 445 -23.10 -1.08 2.64
N TRP A 446 -21.82 -0.99 2.31
CA TRP A 446 -20.82 -1.97 2.70
C TRP A 446 -19.70 -1.26 3.43
N VAL A 447 -19.30 -1.81 4.58
CA VAL A 447 -18.14 -1.34 5.32
C VAL A 447 -17.24 -2.54 5.59
N ARG A 448 -15.96 -2.42 5.23
CA ARG A 448 -14.96 -3.44 5.56
C ARG A 448 -13.72 -2.81 6.16
N TYR A 449 -13.06 -3.60 6.98
CA TYR A 449 -11.77 -3.26 7.56
C TYR A 449 -10.78 -4.32 7.12
N VAL A 450 -9.58 -3.93 6.71
CA VAL A 450 -8.54 -4.87 6.28
C VAL A 450 -7.21 -4.38 6.82
N THR A 451 -6.58 -5.21 7.64
CA THR A 451 -5.22 -4.95 8.15
C THR A 451 -4.25 -5.95 7.53
N SER A 452 -3.17 -5.45 6.92
CA SER A 452 -2.12 -6.29 6.33
C SER A 452 -0.72 -5.86 6.76
N SER A 453 0.24 -6.76 6.67
CA SER A 453 1.66 -6.43 6.81
C SER A 453 2.18 -5.62 5.62
N ASN A 454 2.93 -4.55 5.87
CA ASN A 454 3.82 -3.90 4.89
C ASN A 454 5.26 -4.35 5.11
N SER A 455 5.77 -4.11 6.32
CA SER A 455 7.06 -4.59 6.81
C SER A 455 6.88 -5.02 8.26
N TYR A 456 6.96 -6.31 8.55
CA TYR A 456 6.72 -6.83 9.90
C TYR A 456 7.86 -7.76 10.28
N THR A 457 8.89 -7.18 10.91
CA THR A 457 10.23 -7.77 10.97
C THR A 457 10.67 -8.00 12.41
N PHE A 458 11.08 -9.21 12.72
CA PHE A 458 11.66 -9.60 14.00
C PHE A 458 13.16 -9.78 13.84
N ARG A 459 13.95 -8.92 14.51
CA ARG A 459 15.40 -9.14 14.60
C ARG A 459 15.67 -10.38 15.45
N THR A 460 16.64 -11.16 15.03
CA THR A 460 17.00 -12.47 15.58
C THR A 460 18.30 -12.44 16.36
#